data_AF-G4F1Q5-F1
#
_entry.id   AF-G4F1Q5-F1
#
_cell.length_a   1.000
_cell.length_b   1.000
_cell.length_c   1.000
_cell.angle_alpha   90.00
_cell.angle_beta   90.00
_cell.angle_gamma   90.00
#
_symmetry.space_group_name_H-M   'P 1'
#
loop_
_entity.id
_entity.type
_entity.pdbx_description
1 polymer ?
#
loop_
_entity_poly.entity_id
_entity_poly.type
_entity_poly.pdbx_seq_one_letter_code
_entity_poly.pdbx_strand_id
1 'polypeptide(L)'
;MHLTHLNTRGEANMVDVGDKQETRREAVASGRIVMLPETLTLLSEGGLPKGDVLATARIAGIQAAKRTHELIPLCHALALSKVSVEFEIDMAESCVHVTSLCRLNGRTGVEMEALTAVSVACLTLYDMCKAVDKGMRIDAIQLDSKQGGQRGDYQRVNRQSPIVTGEGTSGEVSLGERCPSPCVRVKFLAELRERVGESEATVGLDQLASRDISGLKAALAERDDRFKLLTDQRTLCAINQVMANDDALVTDDDEVAFFPPVTGG
;
A
#
# COMPACT_ATOMS: atom_id res chain seq x y z
N MET A 1 -14.79 -14.02 -3.62
CA MET A 1 -13.46 -14.68 -3.78
C MET A 1 -13.37 -15.81 -2.76
N HIS A 2 -12.91 -17.00 -3.16
CA HIS A 2 -12.69 -18.11 -2.22
C HIS A 2 -11.23 -18.05 -1.73
N LEU A 3 -11.01 -18.00 -0.41
CA LEU A 3 -9.67 -17.97 0.18
C LEU A 3 -9.00 -19.33 -0.04
N THR A 4 -7.97 -19.37 -0.88
CA THR A 4 -7.35 -20.64 -1.27
C THR A 4 -6.47 -21.24 -0.17
N HIS A 5 -6.08 -20.46 0.85
CA HIS A 5 -5.20 -20.91 1.94
C HIS A 5 -5.93 -21.45 3.17
N LEU A 6 -7.24 -21.64 3.09
CA LEU A 6 -8.06 -22.21 4.15
C LEU A 6 -8.73 -23.49 3.65
N ASN A 7 -8.77 -24.52 4.49
CA ASN A 7 -9.56 -25.71 4.19
C ASN A 7 -11.05 -25.48 4.50
N THR A 8 -11.90 -26.49 4.27
CA THR A 8 -13.35 -26.43 4.50
C THR A 8 -13.75 -26.20 5.97
N ARG A 9 -12.80 -26.33 6.91
CA ARG A 9 -12.97 -26.07 8.34
C ARG A 9 -12.39 -24.71 8.79
N GLY A 10 -11.83 -23.93 7.86
CA GLY A 10 -11.18 -22.65 8.16
C GLY A 10 -9.76 -22.77 8.72
N GLU A 11 -9.13 -23.94 8.62
CA GLU A 11 -7.75 -24.16 9.07
C GLU A 11 -6.76 -23.83 7.95
N ALA A 12 -5.56 -23.36 8.32
CA ALA A 12 -4.48 -23.05 7.38
C ALA A 12 -4.13 -24.28 6.52
N ASN A 13 -4.14 -24.12 5.20
CA ASN A 13 -3.84 -25.16 4.24
C ASN A 13 -2.96 -24.62 3.11
N MET A 14 -1.89 -25.34 2.80
CA MET A 14 -1.08 -25.05 1.63
C MET A 14 -1.83 -25.55 0.38
N VAL A 15 -2.03 -24.66 -0.60
CA VAL A 15 -2.75 -25.00 -1.83
C VAL A 15 -2.00 -26.08 -2.59
N ASP A 16 -2.68 -27.17 -2.94
CA ASP A 16 -2.11 -28.14 -3.88
C ASP A 16 -2.01 -27.51 -5.28
N VAL A 17 -0.81 -27.60 -5.84
CA VAL A 17 -0.47 -27.11 -7.18
C VAL A 17 0.02 -28.23 -8.09
N GLY A 18 -0.09 -29.50 -7.67
CA GLY A 18 0.37 -30.69 -8.35
C GLY A 18 -0.06 -30.78 -9.80
N ASP A 19 -1.35 -30.53 -10.07
CA ASP A 19 -1.95 -30.66 -11.40
C ASP A 19 -1.80 -29.39 -12.27
N LYS A 20 -1.24 -28.31 -11.73
CA LYS A 20 -1.04 -27.08 -12.50
C LYS A 20 0.15 -27.23 -13.44
N GLN A 21 0.01 -26.76 -14.67
CA GLN A 21 1.11 -26.74 -15.62
C GLN A 21 2.23 -25.80 -15.15
N GLU A 22 3.47 -26.19 -15.42
CA GLU A 22 4.64 -25.34 -15.22
C GLU A 22 4.72 -24.31 -16.33
N THR A 23 4.84 -23.04 -15.93
CA THR A 23 5.01 -21.92 -16.84
C THR A 23 6.15 -21.04 -16.35
N ARG A 24 6.74 -20.26 -17.25
CA ARG A 24 7.65 -19.18 -16.84
C ARG A 24 6.87 -18.19 -15.97
N ARG A 25 7.46 -17.81 -14.85
CA ARG A 25 6.89 -16.87 -13.88
C ARG A 25 7.94 -15.88 -13.45
N GLU A 26 7.51 -14.64 -13.31
CA GLU A 26 8.38 -13.52 -12.96
C GLU A 26 7.61 -12.58 -12.04
N ALA A 27 8.29 -12.00 -11.06
CA ALA A 27 7.74 -10.95 -10.22
C ALA A 27 8.80 -9.88 -9.99
N VAL A 28 8.37 -8.63 -10.03
CA VAL A 28 9.17 -7.46 -9.66
C VAL A 28 8.51 -6.80 -8.46
N ALA A 29 9.29 -6.50 -7.44
CA ALA A 29 8.84 -5.77 -6.26
C ALA A 29 9.82 -4.63 -5.97
N SER A 30 9.30 -3.55 -5.38
CA SER A 30 10.09 -2.41 -4.94
C SER A 30 9.78 -2.05 -3.49
N GLY A 31 10.66 -1.25 -2.91
CA GLY A 31 10.52 -0.61 -1.62
C GLY A 31 11.59 0.47 -1.48
N ARG A 32 11.60 1.18 -0.36
CA ARG A 32 12.67 2.14 -0.07
C ARG A 32 12.98 2.22 1.41
N ILE A 33 14.19 2.64 1.74
CA ILE A 33 14.57 3.04 3.09
C ILE A 33 14.92 4.52 3.10
N VAL A 34 14.18 5.29 3.88
CA VAL A 34 14.38 6.74 4.09
C VAL A 34 15.28 6.92 5.31
N MET A 35 16.24 7.83 5.22
CA MET A 35 17.22 8.12 6.26
C MET A 35 17.55 9.61 6.30
N LEU A 36 18.33 10.05 7.27
CA LEU A 36 18.85 11.41 7.29
C LEU A 36 19.77 11.68 6.09
N PRO A 37 19.78 12.90 5.51
CA PRO A 37 20.64 13.28 4.39
C PRO A 37 22.13 13.00 4.66
N GLU A 38 22.59 13.22 5.90
CA GLU A 38 23.97 12.98 6.30
C GLU A 38 24.31 11.49 6.30
N THR A 39 23.35 10.64 6.67
CA THR A 39 23.51 9.18 6.65
C THR A 39 23.58 8.68 5.21
N LEU A 40 22.74 9.21 4.33
CA LEU A 40 22.78 8.85 2.91
C LEU A 40 24.07 9.31 2.25
N THR A 41 24.56 10.50 2.61
CA THR A 41 25.87 11.00 2.15
C THR A 41 26.99 10.04 2.55
N LEU A 42 27.06 9.66 3.84
CA LEU A 42 28.05 8.69 4.33
C LEU A 42 27.94 7.34 3.62
N LEU A 43 26.71 6.87 3.36
CA LEU A 43 26.48 5.64 2.59
C LEU A 43 27.04 5.75 1.17
N SER A 44 26.74 6.86 0.48
CA SER A 44 27.14 7.10 -0.91
C SER A 44 28.66 7.23 -1.09
N GLU A 45 29.34 7.80 -0.09
CA GLU A 45 30.78 7.99 -0.07
C GLU A 45 31.54 6.76 0.45
N GLY A 46 30.82 5.74 0.94
CA GLY A 46 31.43 4.56 1.55
C GLY A 46 32.06 4.82 2.93
N GLY A 47 31.68 5.91 3.59
CA GLY A 47 32.20 6.34 4.89
C GLY A 47 31.59 5.63 6.11
N LEU A 48 30.78 4.58 5.89
CA LEU A 48 30.13 3.86 6.97
C LEU A 48 31.08 2.87 7.68
N PRO A 49 30.99 2.73 9.02
CA PRO A 49 31.93 1.90 9.79
C PRO A 49 31.93 0.40 9.44
N LYS A 50 30.88 -0.08 8.76
CA LYS A 50 30.62 -1.51 8.53
C LYS A 50 30.98 -2.00 7.12
N GLY A 51 31.66 -1.19 6.30
CA GLY A 51 32.10 -1.58 4.95
C GLY A 51 31.02 -1.42 3.88
N ASP A 52 31.05 -2.25 2.83
CA ASP A 52 30.16 -2.13 1.67
C ASP A 52 28.70 -2.54 2.02
N VAL A 53 27.91 -1.52 2.34
CA VAL A 53 26.52 -1.65 2.76
C VAL A 53 25.62 -2.16 1.64
N LEU A 54 25.77 -1.65 0.41
CA LEU A 54 24.91 -2.02 -0.72
C LEU A 54 25.20 -3.45 -1.19
N ALA A 55 26.47 -3.86 -1.24
CA ALA A 55 26.82 -5.24 -1.57
C ALA A 55 26.28 -6.22 -0.51
N THR A 56 26.41 -5.89 0.76
CA THR A 56 25.88 -6.70 1.86
C THR A 56 24.37 -6.84 1.77
N ALA A 57 23.64 -5.73 1.57
CA ALA A 57 22.19 -5.74 1.39
C ALA A 57 21.76 -6.54 0.16
N ARG A 58 22.52 -6.48 -0.95
CA ARG A 58 22.26 -7.27 -2.15
C ARG A 58 22.30 -8.77 -1.87
N ILE A 59 23.37 -9.22 -1.20
CA ILE A 59 23.57 -10.63 -0.86
C ILE A 59 22.46 -11.09 0.10
N ALA A 60 22.11 -10.26 1.08
CA ALA A 60 21.03 -10.54 2.02
C ALA A 60 19.67 -10.70 1.30
N GLY A 61 19.32 -9.79 0.39
CA GLY A 61 18.09 -9.89 -0.41
C GLY A 61 18.05 -11.15 -1.30
N ILE A 62 19.17 -11.50 -1.96
CA ILE A 62 19.27 -12.73 -2.77
C ILE A 62 19.11 -13.99 -1.91
N GLN A 63 19.72 -14.02 -0.73
CA GLN A 63 19.56 -15.14 0.20
C GLN A 63 18.13 -15.25 0.73
N ALA A 64 17.52 -14.12 1.06
CA ALA A 64 16.16 -14.05 1.56
C ALA A 64 15.15 -14.59 0.54
N ALA A 65 15.27 -14.21 -0.75
CA ALA A 65 14.43 -14.74 -1.81
C ALA A 65 14.39 -16.28 -1.82
N LYS A 66 15.57 -16.92 -1.71
CA LYS A 66 15.70 -18.39 -1.72
C LYS A 66 15.13 -19.06 -0.47
N ARG A 67 14.98 -18.31 0.64
CA ARG A 67 14.50 -18.80 1.94
C ARG A 67 13.08 -18.31 2.27
N THR A 68 12.37 -17.75 1.29
CA THR A 68 11.01 -17.22 1.47
C THR A 68 10.05 -18.23 2.10
N HIS A 69 10.10 -19.49 1.64
CA HIS A 69 9.27 -20.58 2.15
C HIS A 69 9.56 -20.98 3.60
N GLU A 70 10.74 -20.63 4.14
CA GLU A 70 11.06 -20.83 5.57
C GLU A 70 10.47 -19.71 6.44
N LEU A 71 10.19 -18.54 5.85
CA LEU A 71 9.72 -17.35 6.55
C LEU A 71 8.19 -17.18 6.46
N ILE A 72 7.60 -17.55 5.31
CA ILE A 72 6.17 -17.38 5.04
C ILE A 72 5.48 -18.76 5.14
N PRO A 73 4.69 -19.04 6.20
CA PRO A 73 4.28 -20.40 6.60
C PRO A 73 3.55 -21.27 5.54
N LEU A 74 2.98 -20.68 4.50
CA LEU A 74 2.21 -21.39 3.46
C LEU A 74 2.75 -21.20 2.04
N CYS A 75 3.96 -20.64 1.91
CA CYS A 75 4.66 -20.59 0.63
C CYS A 75 5.23 -21.97 0.28
N HIS A 76 5.12 -22.34 -1.00
CA HIS A 76 5.81 -23.52 -1.53
C HIS A 76 7.31 -23.28 -1.57
N ALA A 77 8.11 -24.34 -1.39
CA ALA A 77 9.53 -24.30 -1.70
C ALA A 77 9.71 -24.25 -3.23
N LEU A 78 10.44 -23.25 -3.73
CA LEU A 78 10.57 -22.97 -5.16
C LEU A 78 12.04 -22.93 -5.60
N ALA A 79 12.33 -23.61 -6.71
CA ALA A 79 13.64 -23.56 -7.35
C ALA A 79 13.76 -22.30 -8.23
N LEU A 80 14.19 -21.19 -7.63
CA LEU A 80 14.38 -19.93 -8.34
C LEU A 80 15.48 -20.05 -9.40
N SER A 81 15.18 -19.59 -10.63
CA SER A 81 16.13 -19.58 -11.75
C SER A 81 16.89 -18.25 -11.87
N LYS A 82 16.32 -17.15 -11.37
CA LYS A 82 17.00 -15.86 -11.28
C LYS A 82 16.49 -15.08 -10.08
N VAL A 83 17.42 -14.42 -9.38
CA VAL A 83 17.14 -13.36 -8.42
C VAL A 83 18.09 -12.20 -8.72
N SER A 84 17.56 -11.00 -8.85
CA SER A 84 18.35 -9.76 -8.83
C SER A 84 17.77 -8.80 -7.81
N VAL A 85 18.64 -8.04 -7.16
CA VAL A 85 18.30 -6.95 -6.23
C VAL A 85 19.14 -5.77 -6.67
N GLU A 86 18.53 -4.63 -6.88
CA GLU A 86 19.12 -3.39 -7.41
C GLU A 86 18.81 -2.23 -6.46
N PHE A 87 19.72 -1.25 -6.45
CA PHE A 87 19.65 -0.10 -5.54
C PHE A 87 19.82 1.18 -6.36
N GLU A 88 19.02 2.18 -6.04
CA GLU A 88 19.15 3.55 -6.55
C GLU A 88 19.16 4.51 -5.36
N ILE A 89 20.18 5.38 -5.30
CA ILE A 89 20.34 6.37 -4.24
C ILE A 89 19.64 7.65 -4.71
N ASP A 90 18.63 8.08 -3.97
CA ASP A 90 17.94 9.35 -4.20
C ASP A 90 18.34 10.36 -3.12
N MET A 91 19.25 11.27 -3.50
CA MET A 91 19.74 12.33 -2.62
C MET A 91 18.67 13.39 -2.34
N ALA A 92 17.70 13.59 -3.24
CA ALA A 92 16.65 14.60 -3.07
C ALA A 92 15.63 14.15 -2.01
N GLU A 93 15.21 12.88 -2.09
CA GLU A 93 14.26 12.28 -1.14
C GLU A 93 14.93 11.64 0.09
N SER A 94 16.27 11.72 0.17
CA SER A 94 17.07 11.14 1.25
C SER A 94 16.77 9.66 1.49
N CYS A 95 16.70 8.87 0.40
CA CYS A 95 16.35 7.46 0.49
C CYS A 95 17.15 6.57 -0.47
N VAL A 96 17.13 5.27 -0.20
CA VAL A 96 17.61 4.25 -1.12
C VAL A 96 16.41 3.46 -1.62
N HIS A 97 16.15 3.53 -2.92
CA HIS A 97 15.19 2.67 -3.60
C HIS A 97 15.78 1.28 -3.77
N VAL A 98 14.98 0.25 -3.51
CA VAL A 98 15.34 -1.15 -3.62
C VAL A 98 14.36 -1.83 -4.56
N THR A 99 14.87 -2.42 -5.63
CA THR A 99 14.06 -3.19 -6.59
C THR A 99 14.57 -4.61 -6.64
N SER A 100 13.67 -5.59 -6.63
CA SER A 100 14.03 -6.99 -6.83
C SER A 100 13.24 -7.61 -7.98
N LEU A 101 13.88 -8.55 -8.68
CA LEU A 101 13.25 -9.40 -9.68
C LEU A 101 13.52 -10.85 -9.33
N CYS A 102 12.47 -11.65 -9.24
CA CYS A 102 12.53 -13.10 -9.07
C CYS A 102 11.90 -13.81 -10.27
N ARG A 103 12.48 -14.94 -10.69
CA ARG A 103 12.01 -15.74 -11.82
C ARG A 103 12.17 -17.23 -11.56
N LEU A 104 11.24 -18.02 -12.10
CA LEU A 104 11.34 -19.48 -12.20
C LEU A 104 10.48 -20.03 -13.36
N ASN A 105 10.61 -21.33 -13.61
CA ASN A 105 9.58 -22.12 -14.31
C ASN A 105 8.90 -23.00 -13.26
N GLY A 106 7.58 -22.89 -13.10
CA GLY A 106 6.89 -23.59 -12.02
C GLY A 106 5.39 -23.38 -11.97
N ARG A 107 4.77 -23.92 -10.93
CA ARG A 107 3.30 -24.10 -10.81
C ARG A 107 2.60 -23.00 -10.01
N THR A 108 3.37 -22.22 -9.26
CA THR A 108 2.91 -21.08 -8.46
C THR A 108 3.81 -19.87 -8.68
N GLY A 109 3.29 -18.68 -8.42
CA GLY A 109 3.98 -17.40 -8.62
C GLY A 109 5.16 -17.20 -7.67
N VAL A 110 5.92 -16.13 -7.92
CA VAL A 110 7.12 -15.73 -7.16
C VAL A 110 7.00 -14.33 -6.54
N GLU A 111 5.76 -13.88 -6.31
CA GLU A 111 5.49 -12.57 -5.73
C GLU A 111 6.13 -12.43 -4.34
N MET A 112 6.06 -13.49 -3.53
CA MET A 112 6.57 -13.49 -2.17
C MET A 112 8.09 -13.48 -2.13
N GLU A 113 8.75 -14.14 -3.07
CA GLU A 113 10.21 -14.14 -3.16
C GLU A 113 10.75 -12.75 -3.48
N ALA A 114 10.11 -12.02 -4.40
CA ALA A 114 10.46 -10.64 -4.72
C ALA A 114 10.21 -9.70 -3.52
N LEU A 115 9.04 -9.77 -2.89
CA LEU A 115 8.71 -8.95 -1.71
C LEU A 115 9.65 -9.21 -0.54
N THR A 116 9.98 -10.47 -0.29
CA THR A 116 10.90 -10.87 0.79
C THR A 116 12.32 -10.39 0.53
N ALA A 117 12.79 -10.44 -0.73
CA ALA A 117 14.10 -9.94 -1.12
C ALA A 117 14.24 -8.43 -0.83
N VAL A 118 13.25 -7.62 -1.24
CA VAL A 118 13.22 -6.17 -0.95
C VAL A 118 13.20 -5.91 0.54
N SER A 119 12.35 -6.62 1.27
CA SER A 119 12.17 -6.45 2.72
C SER A 119 13.47 -6.67 3.47
N VAL A 120 14.14 -7.80 3.21
CA VAL A 120 15.39 -8.15 3.90
C VAL A 120 16.56 -7.28 3.44
N ALA A 121 16.60 -6.87 2.17
CA ALA A 121 17.58 -5.88 1.72
C ALA A 121 17.42 -4.56 2.48
N CYS A 122 16.20 -4.04 2.63
CA CYS A 122 15.93 -2.83 3.43
C CYS A 122 16.30 -3.01 4.91
N LEU A 123 15.95 -4.14 5.52
CA LEU A 123 16.35 -4.45 6.91
C LEU A 123 17.86 -4.53 7.07
N THR A 124 18.58 -5.01 6.04
CA THR A 124 20.05 -5.07 6.05
C THR A 124 20.64 -3.67 5.92
N LEU A 125 20.11 -2.82 5.04
CA LEU A 125 20.50 -1.40 4.99
C LEU A 125 20.30 -0.73 6.36
N TYR A 126 19.16 -1.00 7.00
CA TYR A 126 18.90 -0.52 8.35
C TYR A 126 19.97 -1.01 9.34
N ASP A 127 20.27 -2.32 9.38
CA ASP A 127 21.25 -2.88 10.30
C ASP A 127 22.65 -2.25 10.14
N MET A 128 23.02 -1.99 8.89
CA MET A 128 24.32 -1.44 8.52
C MET A 128 24.44 0.06 8.85
N CYS A 129 23.34 0.80 8.82
CA CYS A 129 23.33 2.25 9.06
C CYS A 129 22.88 2.66 10.48
N LYS A 130 22.22 1.78 11.26
CA LYS A 130 21.60 2.12 12.57
C LYS A 130 22.54 2.68 13.65
N ALA A 131 23.85 2.56 13.45
CA ALA A 131 24.83 3.16 14.36
C ALA A 131 24.90 4.69 14.21
N VAL A 132 24.62 5.18 13.00
CA VAL A 132 24.63 6.61 12.64
C VAL A 132 23.23 7.20 12.73
N ASP A 133 22.23 6.46 12.24
CA ASP A 133 20.83 6.92 12.21
C ASP A 133 19.87 5.81 12.62
N LYS A 134 19.21 5.98 13.77
CA LYS A 134 18.19 5.05 14.29
C LYS A 134 16.77 5.43 13.87
N GLY A 135 16.58 6.59 13.25
CA GLY A 135 15.28 7.12 12.81
C GLY A 135 14.87 6.68 11.41
N MET A 136 15.70 5.87 10.74
CA MET A 136 15.41 5.36 9.40
C MET A 136 14.06 4.65 9.33
N ARG A 137 13.38 4.79 8.19
CA ARG A 137 12.07 4.18 7.93
C ARG A 137 12.10 3.36 6.66
N ILE A 138 11.51 2.16 6.73
CA ILE A 138 11.31 1.32 5.57
C ILE A 138 9.88 1.55 5.08
N ASP A 139 9.74 2.00 3.84
CA ASP A 139 8.46 2.40 3.26
C ASP A 139 8.19 1.64 1.95
N ALA A 140 6.92 1.68 1.54
CA ALA A 140 6.47 1.38 0.17
C ALA A 140 6.91 0.00 -0.38
N ILE A 141 7.07 -1.01 0.49
CA ILE A 141 7.31 -2.39 0.04
C ILE A 141 6.07 -2.90 -0.68
N GLN A 142 6.21 -3.20 -1.97
CA GLN A 142 5.07 -3.48 -2.83
C GLN A 142 5.46 -4.29 -4.07
N LEU A 143 4.48 -5.01 -4.62
CA LEU A 143 4.65 -5.74 -5.89
C LEU A 143 4.40 -4.80 -7.07
N ASP A 144 5.36 -4.62 -7.97
CA ASP A 144 5.23 -3.76 -9.14
C ASP A 144 4.70 -4.50 -10.35
N SER A 145 5.14 -5.73 -10.54
CA SER A 145 4.63 -6.56 -11.62
C SER A 145 4.71 -8.03 -11.30
N LYS A 146 3.87 -8.82 -11.96
CA LYS A 146 4.08 -10.26 -12.11
C LYS A 146 3.62 -10.72 -13.47
N GLN A 147 4.28 -11.76 -13.96
CA GLN A 147 3.97 -12.39 -15.23
C GLN A 147 3.77 -13.89 -15.06
N GLY A 148 2.83 -14.44 -15.82
CA GLY A 148 2.58 -15.87 -15.92
C GLY A 148 1.64 -16.46 -14.86
N GLY A 149 1.13 -17.65 -15.17
CA GLY A 149 0.11 -18.34 -14.39
C GLY A 149 -1.32 -18.02 -14.83
N GLN A 150 -2.27 -18.77 -14.27
CA GLN A 150 -3.69 -18.73 -14.69
C GLN A 150 -4.39 -17.39 -14.41
N ARG A 151 -3.89 -16.61 -13.45
CA ARG A 151 -4.47 -15.30 -13.07
C ARG A 151 -4.01 -14.16 -13.98
N GLY A 152 -3.20 -14.46 -14.99
CA GLY A 152 -2.64 -13.48 -15.91
C GLY A 152 -1.59 -12.58 -15.27
N ASP A 153 -1.13 -11.63 -16.07
CA ASP A 153 -0.12 -10.68 -15.69
C ASP A 153 -0.74 -9.56 -14.87
N TYR A 154 0.05 -9.02 -13.93
CA TYR A 154 -0.30 -7.83 -13.19
C TYR A 154 0.82 -6.81 -13.36
N GLN A 155 0.41 -5.57 -13.58
CA GLN A 155 1.27 -4.41 -13.55
C GLN A 155 0.62 -3.42 -12.58
N ARG A 156 1.40 -2.93 -11.63
CA ARG A 156 0.99 -1.83 -10.77
C ARG A 156 0.77 -0.63 -11.67
N VAL A 157 -0.49 -0.21 -11.78
CA VAL A 157 -0.80 1.09 -12.36
C VAL A 157 -0.30 2.09 -11.35
N ASN A 158 0.73 2.84 -11.73
CA ASN A 158 1.17 3.98 -10.95
C ASN A 158 0.02 4.99 -11.01
N ARG A 159 -0.92 4.87 -10.07
CA ARG A 159 -1.82 5.96 -9.76
C ARG A 159 -0.95 7.00 -9.07
N GLN A 160 -0.15 7.71 -9.88
CA GLN A 160 -0.10 9.15 -9.68
C GLN A 160 -1.58 9.52 -9.66
N SER A 161 -2.12 9.84 -8.48
CA SER A 161 -3.34 10.62 -8.41
C SER A 161 -3.14 11.70 -9.48
N PRO A 162 -4.01 11.80 -10.49
CA PRO A 162 -3.80 12.80 -11.52
C PRO A 162 -3.61 14.11 -10.76
N ILE A 163 -2.40 14.66 -10.82
CA ILE A 163 -2.30 16.10 -10.70
C ILE A 163 -3.10 16.52 -11.92
N VAL A 164 -4.32 16.97 -11.69
CA VAL A 164 -5.16 17.60 -12.71
C VAL A 164 -4.43 18.90 -13.03
N THR A 165 -3.38 18.82 -13.82
CA THR A 165 -2.91 19.95 -14.61
C THR A 165 -3.82 19.98 -15.82
N GLY A 166 -5.00 20.59 -15.65
CA GLY A 166 -5.67 21.15 -16.80
C GLY A 166 -4.69 22.10 -17.49
N GLU A 167 -4.69 22.10 -18.83
CA GLU A 167 -3.98 23.09 -19.62
C GLU A 167 -4.54 24.50 -19.29
N GLY A 168 -3.99 25.10 -18.24
CA GLY A 168 -4.25 26.45 -17.80
C GLY A 168 -3.07 27.32 -18.19
N THR A 169 -3.34 28.28 -19.06
CA THR A 169 -2.40 29.33 -19.45
C THR A 169 -1.87 30.03 -18.20
N SER A 170 -0.59 30.40 -18.25
CA SER A 170 0.20 31.04 -17.18
C SER A 170 -0.59 31.94 -16.22
N GLY A 171 -0.52 31.58 -14.94
CA GLY A 171 -0.66 32.54 -13.84
C GLY A 171 -2.03 32.64 -13.20
N GLU A 172 -2.55 31.55 -12.62
CA GLU A 172 -3.45 31.61 -11.46
C GLU A 172 -3.47 30.24 -10.76
N VAL A 173 -3.21 30.23 -9.45
CA VAL A 173 -3.40 29.04 -8.61
C VAL A 173 -4.90 28.87 -8.42
N SER A 174 -5.52 28.00 -9.21
CA SER A 174 -6.90 27.59 -8.95
C SER A 174 -6.90 26.59 -7.80
N LEU A 175 -7.13 27.09 -6.59
CA LEU A 175 -7.71 26.30 -5.50
C LEU A 175 -8.97 25.66 -6.10
N GLY A 176 -9.08 24.33 -6.07
CA GLY A 176 -10.33 23.64 -6.41
C GLY A 176 -11.49 24.34 -5.68
N GLU A 177 -12.65 24.45 -6.33
CA GLU A 177 -13.78 25.26 -5.84
C GLU A 177 -13.98 25.06 -4.35
N ARG A 178 -13.52 26.04 -3.56
CA ARG A 178 -13.84 26.10 -2.13
C ARG A 178 -15.35 26.14 -2.07
N CYS A 179 -15.93 25.25 -1.28
CA CYS A 179 -17.32 25.38 -0.92
C CYS A 179 -17.51 26.81 -0.39
N PRO A 180 -18.47 27.60 -0.91
CA PRO A 180 -18.63 29.01 -0.54
C PRO A 180 -18.99 29.19 0.95
N SER A 181 -19.31 28.10 1.65
CA SER A 181 -19.62 27.99 3.06
C SER A 181 -18.83 26.85 3.72
N PRO A 182 -18.64 26.88 5.06
CA PRO A 182 -17.95 25.82 5.79
C PRO A 182 -18.50 24.44 5.46
N CYS A 183 -17.62 23.47 5.18
CA CYS A 183 -18.02 22.18 4.63
C CYS A 183 -17.16 21.03 5.13
N VAL A 184 -17.70 19.81 4.99
CA VAL A 184 -17.04 18.54 5.27
C VAL A 184 -16.87 17.78 3.96
N ARG A 185 -15.70 17.21 3.74
CA ARG A 185 -15.40 16.35 2.60
C ARG A 185 -15.62 14.90 3.00
N VAL A 186 -16.51 14.22 2.30
CA VAL A 186 -16.87 12.83 2.57
C VAL A 186 -16.26 11.93 1.52
N LYS A 187 -15.59 10.85 1.93
CA LYS A 187 -15.04 9.81 1.05
C LYS A 187 -15.73 8.48 1.30
N PHE A 188 -16.06 7.77 0.22
CA PHE A 188 -16.60 6.41 0.28
C PHE A 188 -15.53 5.42 -0.17
N LEU A 189 -15.19 4.44 0.67
CA LEU A 189 -14.11 3.49 0.42
C LEU A 189 -14.61 2.05 0.24
N ALA A 190 -13.76 1.20 -0.35
CA ALA A 190 -14.03 -0.22 -0.58
C ALA A 190 -15.38 -0.48 -1.30
N GLU A 191 -16.11 -1.54 -0.92
CA GLU A 191 -17.42 -1.87 -1.49
C GLU A 191 -18.47 -0.77 -1.29
N LEU A 192 -18.29 0.14 -0.32
CA LEU A 192 -19.21 1.25 -0.09
C LEU A 192 -19.24 2.19 -1.30
N ARG A 193 -18.08 2.45 -1.90
CA ARG A 193 -17.95 3.28 -3.09
C ARG A 193 -18.76 2.75 -4.27
N GLU A 194 -18.70 1.43 -4.47
CA GLU A 194 -19.42 0.77 -5.57
C GLU A 194 -20.93 0.76 -5.32
N ARG A 195 -21.36 0.61 -4.07
CA ARG A 195 -22.77 0.62 -3.67
C ARG A 195 -23.40 2.01 -3.74
N VAL A 196 -22.65 3.04 -3.35
CA VAL A 196 -23.10 4.45 -3.39
C VAL A 196 -23.01 5.00 -4.82
N GLY A 197 -22.03 4.54 -5.61
CA GLY A 197 -21.79 5.02 -6.98
C GLY A 197 -21.05 6.35 -7.06
N GLU A 198 -20.54 6.86 -5.94
CA GLU A 198 -19.76 8.10 -5.83
C GLU A 198 -18.52 7.86 -4.96
N SER A 199 -17.38 8.44 -5.34
CA SER A 199 -16.13 8.34 -4.57
C SER A 199 -16.02 9.35 -3.45
N GLU A 200 -16.62 10.53 -3.67
CA GLU A 200 -16.56 11.65 -2.74
C GLU A 200 -17.82 12.51 -2.85
N ALA A 201 -18.14 13.20 -1.76
CA ALA A 201 -19.20 14.19 -1.70
C ALA A 201 -18.79 15.33 -0.75
N THR A 202 -19.27 16.53 -1.02
CA THR A 202 -19.13 17.68 -0.10
C THR A 202 -20.48 17.95 0.56
N VAL A 203 -20.46 18.18 1.88
CA VAL A 203 -21.66 18.54 2.66
C VAL A 203 -21.38 19.82 3.42
N GLY A 204 -22.23 20.83 3.24
CA GLY A 204 -22.13 22.08 4.00
C GLY A 204 -22.48 21.88 5.48
N LEU A 205 -21.73 22.51 6.39
CA LEU A 205 -22.01 22.44 7.83
C LEU A 205 -23.37 23.05 8.20
N ASP A 206 -23.91 23.92 7.36
CA ASP A 206 -25.25 24.50 7.46
C ASP A 206 -26.37 23.50 7.13
N GLN A 207 -26.04 22.44 6.41
CA GLN A 207 -26.98 21.36 6.05
C GLN A 207 -27.07 20.28 7.14
N LEU A 208 -26.23 20.36 8.17
CA LEU A 208 -26.18 19.38 9.24
C LEU A 208 -27.11 19.77 10.39
N ALA A 209 -28.09 18.92 10.70
CA ALA A 209 -28.97 19.11 11.86
C ALA A 209 -28.19 19.01 13.20
N SER A 210 -27.15 18.18 13.23
CA SER A 210 -26.17 18.06 14.33
C SER A 210 -24.76 18.05 13.75
N ARG A 211 -23.81 18.70 14.44
CA ARG A 211 -22.40 18.78 14.00
C ARG A 211 -21.59 17.54 14.37
N ASP A 212 -22.15 16.37 14.11
CA ASP A 212 -21.54 15.06 14.35
C ASP A 212 -21.71 14.13 13.14
N ILE A 213 -21.09 12.96 13.21
CA ILE A 213 -21.18 11.94 12.17
C ILE A 213 -22.63 11.49 11.94
N SER A 214 -23.46 11.41 12.99
CA SER A 214 -24.89 11.09 12.85
C SER A 214 -25.62 12.10 11.98
N GLY A 215 -25.40 13.40 12.22
CA GLY A 215 -25.96 14.49 11.45
C GLY A 215 -25.48 14.46 10.00
N LEU A 216 -24.20 14.13 9.78
CA LEU A 216 -23.63 13.95 8.44
C LEU A 216 -24.26 12.77 7.68
N LYS A 217 -24.45 11.62 8.33
CA LYS A 217 -25.13 10.46 7.74
C LYS A 217 -26.58 10.80 7.38
N ALA A 218 -27.29 11.53 8.25
CA ALA A 218 -28.66 11.95 8.02
C ALA A 218 -28.77 12.92 6.82
N ALA A 219 -27.91 13.94 6.76
CA ALA A 219 -27.88 14.90 5.65
C ALA A 219 -27.60 14.22 4.29
N LEU A 220 -26.70 13.23 4.26
CA LEU A 220 -26.44 12.43 3.07
C LEU A 220 -27.65 11.56 2.70
N ALA A 221 -28.30 10.91 3.67
CA ALA A 221 -29.47 10.07 3.44
C ALA A 221 -30.71 10.86 2.95
N GLU A 222 -30.83 12.14 3.33
CA GLU A 222 -31.87 13.05 2.81
C GLU A 222 -31.58 13.51 1.39
N ARG A 223 -30.30 13.63 1.01
CA ARG A 223 -29.88 14.05 -0.33
C ARG A 223 -30.18 12.98 -1.39
N ASP A 224 -29.95 11.70 -1.07
CA ASP A 224 -30.22 10.58 -1.99
C ASP A 224 -30.40 9.27 -1.20
N ASP A 225 -31.41 8.47 -1.58
CA ASP A 225 -31.72 7.17 -0.98
C ASP A 225 -30.52 6.21 -0.97
N ARG A 226 -29.59 6.35 -1.91
CA ARG A 226 -28.35 5.56 -1.98
C ARG A 226 -27.49 5.68 -0.72
N PHE A 227 -27.55 6.80 0.01
CA PHE A 227 -26.76 7.01 1.22
C PHE A 227 -27.40 6.43 2.49
N LYS A 228 -28.65 5.92 2.45
CA LYS A 228 -29.30 5.27 3.61
C LYS A 228 -28.53 4.06 4.15
N LEU A 229 -27.67 3.47 3.33
CA LEU A 229 -26.77 2.39 3.73
C LEU A 229 -25.70 2.82 4.76
N LEU A 230 -25.42 4.13 4.90
CA LEU A 230 -24.49 4.66 5.91
C LEU A 230 -25.06 4.57 7.33
N THR A 231 -26.39 4.49 7.45
CA THR A 231 -27.12 4.32 8.72
C THR A 231 -27.13 2.86 9.19
N ASP A 232 -26.62 1.92 8.38
CA ASP A 232 -26.39 0.54 8.82
C ASP A 232 -25.30 0.52 9.92
N GLN A 233 -25.56 -0.19 11.02
CA GLN A 233 -24.66 -0.31 12.18
C GLN A 233 -23.27 -0.90 11.84
N ARG A 234 -23.11 -1.46 10.63
CA ARG A 234 -21.85 -2.04 10.17
C ARG A 234 -20.90 -1.01 9.56
N THR A 235 -21.40 0.14 9.10
CA THR A 235 -20.56 1.14 8.43
C THR A 235 -19.66 1.85 9.45
N LEU A 236 -18.35 1.68 9.30
CA LEU A 236 -17.34 2.38 10.08
C LEU A 236 -17.06 3.76 9.48
N CYS A 237 -16.60 4.69 10.33
CA CYS A 237 -16.14 5.99 9.89
C CYS A 237 -14.80 6.39 10.52
N ALA A 238 -14.08 7.28 9.83
CA ALA A 238 -12.90 7.94 10.33
C ALA A 238 -12.93 9.43 9.95
N ILE A 239 -12.54 10.30 10.89
CA ILE A 239 -12.34 11.73 10.65
C ILE A 239 -10.84 11.97 10.59
N ASN A 240 -10.35 12.55 9.50
CA ASN A 240 -8.92 12.84 9.28
C ASN A 240 -8.02 11.62 9.59
N GLN A 241 -8.42 10.44 9.09
CA GLN A 241 -7.74 9.15 9.28
C GLN A 241 -7.81 8.55 10.70
N VAL A 242 -8.57 9.14 11.62
CA VAL A 242 -8.78 8.63 12.98
C VAL A 242 -10.18 8.03 13.09
N MET A 243 -10.27 6.78 13.58
CA MET A 243 -11.56 6.10 13.81
C MET A 243 -12.49 6.94 14.68
N ALA A 244 -13.74 7.10 14.25
CA ALA A 244 -14.74 7.89 14.93
C ALA A 244 -16.01 7.06 15.17
N ASN A 245 -16.80 7.48 16.14
CA ASN A 245 -18.16 6.98 16.37
C ASN A 245 -19.19 8.00 15.85
N ASP A 246 -20.46 7.62 15.91
CA ASP A 246 -21.57 8.41 15.39
C ASP A 246 -21.79 9.75 16.13
N ASP A 247 -21.25 9.88 17.35
CA ASP A 247 -21.29 11.11 18.17
C ASP A 247 -20.06 12.01 17.97
N ALA A 248 -19.08 11.60 17.15
CA ALA A 248 -17.87 12.37 16.93
C ALA A 248 -18.18 13.66 16.17
N LEU A 249 -17.68 14.79 16.69
CA LEU A 249 -17.92 16.09 16.10
C LEU A 249 -17.18 16.28 14.78
N VAL A 250 -17.84 16.94 13.83
CA VAL A 250 -17.25 17.35 12.55
C VAL A 250 -17.12 18.86 12.49
N THR A 251 -16.00 19.32 11.94
CA THR A 251 -15.62 20.71 11.81
C THR A 251 -15.34 21.06 10.35
N ASP A 252 -15.09 22.35 10.10
CA ASP A 252 -14.82 22.83 8.76
C ASP A 252 -13.53 22.22 8.20
N ASP A 253 -13.53 21.91 6.90
CA ASP A 253 -12.45 21.24 6.16
C ASP A 253 -12.13 19.79 6.56
N ASP A 254 -12.88 19.19 7.51
CA ASP A 254 -12.69 17.80 7.90
C ASP A 254 -12.90 16.84 6.73
N GLU A 255 -12.05 15.81 6.68
CA GLU A 255 -12.21 14.68 5.79
C GLU A 255 -12.83 13.50 6.55
N VAL A 256 -14.06 13.13 6.20
CA VAL A 256 -14.76 11.98 6.78
C VAL A 256 -14.77 10.83 5.79
N ALA A 257 -14.19 9.70 6.16
CA ALA A 257 -14.22 8.48 5.35
C ALA A 257 -15.23 7.49 5.93
N PHE A 258 -16.14 6.97 5.09
CA PHE A 258 -17.01 5.85 5.41
C PHE A 258 -16.53 4.57 4.72
N PHE A 259 -16.54 3.45 5.44
CA PHE A 259 -16.09 2.15 4.95
C PHE A 259 -16.78 0.98 5.66
N PRO A 260 -16.90 -0.19 5.01
CA PRO A 260 -17.43 -1.39 5.66
C PRO A 260 -16.50 -1.84 6.81
N PRO A 261 -17.01 -2.64 7.76
CA PRO A 261 -16.17 -3.17 8.82
C PRO A 261 -15.14 -4.11 8.21
N VAL A 262 -13.89 -3.96 8.63
CA VAL A 262 -12.84 -4.91 8.25
C VAL A 262 -13.17 -6.22 8.97
N THR A 263 -13.77 -7.18 8.27
CA THR A 263 -13.82 -8.55 8.77
C THR A 263 -12.40 -9.07 8.73
N GLY A 264 -11.67 -8.92 9.84
CA GLY A 264 -10.43 -9.65 10.06
C GLY A 264 -10.74 -11.13 9.93
N GLY A 265 -10.08 -11.77 8.96
CA GLY A 265 -9.82 -13.20 9.00
C GLY A 265 -8.69 -13.52 9.97
#